data_AF-A0A959I8E9-F1
#
_entry.id   AF-A0A959I8E9-F1
#
_cell.length_a   1.000
_cell.length_b   1.000
_cell.length_c   1.000
_cell.angle_alpha   90.00
_cell.angle_beta   90.00
_cell.angle_gamma   90.00
#
_symmetry.space_group_name_H-M   'P 1'
#
loop_
_entity.id
_entity.type
_entity.pdbx_description
1 polymer ?
#
loop_
_entity_poly.entity_id
_entity_poly.type
_entity_poly.pdbx_seq_one_letter_code
_entity_poly.pdbx_strand_id
1 'polypeptide(L)'
;MRKNYMLLLLLALLTGAFRVSAQDSELSPHALSTKLLFLDYAIPNGASLDTLGISNGVELAYIRNINNYLNLAFPAKIELANVSGYINKRTIVSADAVLQLQYYREDFWVVPYIFGGGGIASEEFDVNRVEFPMGVGA
;
A
#
# COMPACT_ATOMS: atom_id res chain seq x y z
N MET A 1 -39.13 -3.75 36.03
CA MET A 1 -37.78 -4.00 36.62
C MET A 1 -37.09 -5.25 36.03
N ARG A 2 -37.76 -6.38 35.79
CA ARG A 2 -37.12 -7.61 35.24
C ARG A 2 -36.49 -7.49 33.83
N LYS A 3 -37.04 -6.67 32.93
CA LYS A 3 -36.51 -6.49 31.55
C LYS A 3 -35.12 -5.83 31.50
N ASN A 4 -34.79 -4.96 32.45
CA ASN A 4 -33.52 -4.23 32.45
C ASN A 4 -32.33 -5.15 32.79
N TYR A 5 -32.54 -6.11 33.70
CA TYR A 5 -31.52 -7.11 34.03
C TYR A 5 -31.26 -8.08 32.87
N MET A 6 -32.31 -8.43 32.11
CA MET A 6 -32.17 -9.28 30.92
C MET A 6 -31.38 -8.57 29.81
N LEU A 7 -31.59 -7.27 29.63
CA LEU A 7 -30.82 -6.46 28.67
C LEU A 7 -29.35 -6.33 29.08
N LEU A 8 -29.08 -6.10 30.37
CA LEU A 8 -27.72 -6.06 30.91
C LEU A 8 -26.99 -7.40 30.77
N LEU A 9 -27.70 -8.52 30.97
CA LEU A 9 -27.14 -9.86 30.80
C LEU A 9 -26.81 -10.16 29.31
N LEU A 10 -27.69 -9.75 28.39
CA LEU A 10 -27.45 -9.85 26.95
C LEU A 10 -26.26 -8.99 26.50
N LEU A 11 -26.12 -7.79 27.06
CA LEU A 11 -25.00 -6.90 26.78
C LEU A 11 -23.68 -7.48 27.29
N ALA A 12 -23.68 -8.06 28.49
CA ALA A 12 -22.51 -8.72 29.08
C ALA A 12 -22.07 -9.98 28.28
N LEU A 13 -23.04 -10.76 27.80
CA LEU A 13 -22.78 -11.94 26.94
C LEU A 13 -22.21 -11.54 25.57
N LEU A 14 -22.68 -10.42 25.00
CA LEU A 14 -22.14 -9.89 23.74
C LEU A 14 -20.71 -9.37 23.89
N THR A 15 -20.33 -8.80 25.03
CA THR A 15 -18.97 -8.30 25.27
C THR A 15 -17.97 -9.40 25.69
N GLY A 16 -18.43 -10.52 26.24
CA GLY A 16 -17.56 -11.58 26.77
C GLY A 16 -17.03 -12.58 25.73
N ALA A 17 -17.54 -12.55 24.49
CA ALA A 17 -17.20 -13.53 23.45
C ALA A 17 -16.05 -13.12 22.52
N PHE A 18 -15.55 -11.89 22.61
CA PHE A 18 -14.45 -11.43 21.76
C PHE A 18 -13.10 -11.78 22.37
N ARG A 19 -12.54 -12.92 21.96
CA ARG A 19 -11.11 -13.19 22.11
C ARG A 19 -10.36 -12.36 21.07
N VAL A 20 -9.87 -11.20 21.46
CA VAL A 20 -8.88 -10.46 20.66
C VAL A 20 -7.52 -11.12 20.91
N SER A 21 -7.14 -12.07 20.06
CA SER A 21 -5.75 -12.53 19.99
C SER A 21 -5.00 -11.54 19.10
N ALA A 22 -4.14 -10.71 19.69
CA ALA A 22 -3.47 -9.63 18.96
C ALA A 22 -2.01 -9.94 18.59
N GLN A 23 -1.47 -11.11 18.95
CA GLN A 23 -0.05 -11.40 18.79
C GLN A 23 0.13 -12.87 18.46
N ASP A 24 0.02 -13.19 17.18
CA ASP A 24 0.60 -14.42 16.64
C ASP A 24 2.10 -14.14 16.43
N SER A 25 2.99 -15.04 16.86
CA SER A 25 4.43 -14.91 16.58
C SER A 25 4.71 -15.11 15.09
N GLU A 26 3.80 -15.81 14.41
CA GLU A 26 3.91 -16.08 12.99
C GLU A 26 3.47 -14.87 12.15
N LEU A 27 4.19 -14.67 11.03
CA LEU A 27 3.85 -13.64 10.05
C LEU A 27 2.42 -13.90 9.52
N SER A 28 1.50 -12.97 9.80
CA SER A 28 0.11 -13.07 9.33
C SER A 28 0.09 -13.32 7.82
N PRO A 29 -0.69 -14.28 7.30
CA PRO A 29 -0.74 -14.56 5.87
C PRO A 29 -1.26 -13.37 5.04
N HIS A 30 -1.94 -12.42 5.67
CA HIS A 30 -2.56 -11.27 5.01
C HIS A 30 -2.17 -9.96 5.71
N ALA A 31 -1.85 -8.94 4.92
CA ALA A 31 -1.61 -7.60 5.41
C ALA A 31 -2.21 -6.54 4.48
N LEU A 32 -2.48 -5.37 5.05
CA LEU A 32 -2.84 -4.16 4.32
C LEU A 32 -1.76 -3.11 4.59
N SER A 33 -1.34 -2.41 3.55
CA SER A 33 -0.35 -1.33 3.62
C SER A 33 -0.91 -0.05 3.02
N THR A 34 -0.49 1.08 3.58
CA THR A 34 -0.75 2.40 3.02
C THR A 34 0.55 3.18 2.95
N LYS A 35 0.82 3.87 1.85
CA LYS A 35 2.00 4.72 1.69
C LYS A 35 1.62 6.10 1.17
N LEU A 36 2.37 7.10 1.61
CA LEU A 36 2.46 8.39 0.93
C LEU A 36 3.62 8.31 -0.07
N LEU A 37 3.37 8.70 -1.30
CA LEU A 37 4.34 8.63 -2.38
C LEU A 37 4.87 10.03 -2.67
N PHE A 38 6.19 10.16 -2.82
CA PHE A 38 6.86 11.35 -3.35
C PHE A 38 7.40 10.99 -4.73
N LEU A 39 6.93 11.68 -5.76
CA LEU A 39 7.05 11.25 -7.14
C LEU A 39 7.77 12.30 -7.96
N ASP A 40 8.83 11.90 -8.65
CA ASP A 40 9.44 12.68 -9.71
C ASP A 40 9.03 12.09 -11.06
N TYR A 41 7.92 12.58 -11.60
CA TYR A 41 7.46 12.21 -12.94
C TYR A 41 8.09 13.10 -14.02
N ALA A 42 8.53 14.31 -13.69
CA ALA A 42 8.91 15.30 -14.68
C ALA A 42 10.28 14.98 -15.30
N ILE A 43 11.30 14.72 -14.47
CA ILE A 43 12.67 14.51 -14.96
C ILE A 43 12.78 13.26 -15.84
N PRO A 44 12.24 12.08 -15.46
CA PRO A 44 12.25 10.90 -16.32
C PRO A 44 11.50 11.09 -17.65
N ASN A 45 10.56 12.04 -17.71
CA ASN A 45 9.77 12.36 -18.90
C ASN A 45 10.28 13.63 -19.63
N GLY A 46 11.57 13.98 -19.47
CA GLY A 46 12.24 14.98 -20.31
C GLY A 46 12.28 16.41 -19.77
N ALA A 47 11.92 16.63 -18.50
CA ALA A 47 12.18 17.91 -17.83
C ALA A 47 13.67 18.09 -17.49
N SER A 48 14.10 19.33 -17.27
CA SER A 48 15.47 19.64 -16.83
C SER A 48 15.74 19.11 -15.42
N LEU A 49 16.99 18.80 -15.09
CA LEU A 49 17.40 18.48 -13.72
C LEU A 49 17.18 19.66 -12.75
N ASP A 50 17.12 20.88 -13.27
CA ASP A 50 16.90 22.10 -12.47
C ASP A 50 15.42 22.32 -12.13
N THR A 51 14.50 21.55 -12.72
CA THR A 51 13.07 21.63 -12.39
C THR A 51 12.75 20.74 -11.19
N LEU A 52 12.29 21.36 -10.09
CA LEU A 52 11.76 20.63 -8.94
C LEU A 52 10.38 20.05 -9.29
N GLY A 53 10.39 18.87 -9.94
CA GLY A 53 9.22 18.15 -10.42
C GLY A 53 8.52 17.29 -9.37
N ILE A 54 8.92 17.36 -8.10
CA ILE A 54 8.40 16.50 -7.04
C ILE A 54 6.91 16.75 -6.82
N SER A 55 6.19 15.66 -6.76
CA SER A 55 4.75 15.61 -6.56
C SER A 55 4.38 14.49 -5.59
N ASN A 56 3.09 14.27 -5.37
CA ASN A 56 2.64 13.35 -4.32
C ASN A 56 1.57 12.40 -4.82
N GLY A 57 1.48 11.25 -4.16
CA GLY A 57 0.45 10.26 -4.36
C GLY A 57 0.17 9.46 -3.10
N VAL A 58 -0.78 8.54 -3.20
CA VAL A 58 -1.12 7.58 -2.15
C VAL A 58 -1.17 6.19 -2.74
N GLU A 59 -0.71 5.21 -1.97
CA GLU A 59 -0.76 3.80 -2.30
C GLU A 59 -1.57 3.06 -1.23
N LEU A 60 -2.47 2.19 -1.65
CA LEU A 60 -3.08 1.15 -0.83
C LEU A 60 -2.71 -0.21 -1.41
N ALA A 61 -2.19 -1.11 -0.59
CA ALA A 61 -1.76 -2.42 -1.05
C ALA A 61 -2.31 -3.53 -0.17
N TYR A 62 -2.90 -4.54 -0.80
CA TYR A 62 -3.12 -5.83 -0.17
C TYR A 62 -1.88 -6.70 -0.37
N ILE A 63 -1.41 -7.35 0.70
CA ILE A 63 -0.20 -8.17 0.71
C ILE A 63 -0.57 -9.57 1.19
N ARG A 64 -0.21 -10.58 0.41
CA ARG A 64 -0.24 -11.98 0.77
C ARG A 64 1.19 -12.44 1.09
N ASN A 65 1.44 -12.78 2.35
CA ASN A 65 2.71 -13.35 2.76
C ASN A 65 2.71 -14.84 2.36
N ILE A 66 3.67 -15.24 1.52
CA ILE A 66 3.82 -16.63 1.05
C ILE A 66 4.66 -17.41 2.05
N ASN A 67 5.73 -16.78 2.54
CA ASN A 67 6.58 -17.26 3.63
C ASN A 67 7.33 -16.06 4.26
N ASN A 68 8.24 -16.31 5.19
CA ASN A 68 8.99 -15.26 5.90
C ASN A 68 9.87 -14.38 5.00
N TYR A 69 10.14 -14.79 3.76
CA TYR A 69 11.03 -14.11 2.83
C TYR A 69 10.34 -13.55 1.59
N LEU A 70 9.12 -14.00 1.27
CA LEU A 70 8.46 -13.68 0.00
C LEU A 70 6.99 -13.34 0.20
N ASN A 71 6.59 -12.21 -0.37
CA ASN A 71 5.21 -11.77 -0.44
C ASN A 71 4.78 -11.50 -1.88
N LEU A 72 3.48 -11.66 -2.11
CA LEU A 72 2.80 -11.17 -3.31
C LEU A 72 1.93 -9.98 -2.89
N ALA A 73 2.15 -8.82 -3.51
CA ALA A 73 1.42 -7.60 -3.19
C ALA A 73 0.69 -7.04 -4.41
N PHE A 74 -0.45 -6.41 -4.14
CA PHE A 74 -1.30 -5.76 -5.13
C PHE A 74 -1.51 -4.29 -4.75
N PRO A 75 -0.57 -3.41 -5.10
CA PRO A 75 -0.71 -1.97 -4.94
C PRO A 75 -1.75 -1.37 -5.89
N ALA A 76 -2.60 -0.50 -5.35
CA ALA A 76 -3.42 0.44 -6.08
C ALA A 76 -2.96 1.85 -5.70
N LYS A 77 -2.63 2.68 -6.69
CA LYS A 77 -2.06 4.01 -6.47
C LYS A 77 -2.90 5.09 -7.13
N ILE A 78 -2.95 6.24 -6.48
CA ILE A 78 -3.48 7.48 -7.03
C ILE A 78 -2.41 8.54 -6.84
N GLU A 79 -1.97 9.11 -7.95
CA GLU A 79 -0.79 9.96 -8.03
C GLU A 79 -1.13 11.27 -8.74
N LEU A 80 -0.52 12.37 -8.32
CA LEU A 80 -0.64 13.66 -8.99
C LEU A 80 0.69 13.99 -9.64
N ALA A 81 0.86 13.70 -10.92
CA ALA A 81 2.11 13.93 -11.63
C ALA A 81 2.27 15.38 -12.11
N ASN A 82 3.48 15.92 -11.99
CA ASN A 82 3.89 17.14 -12.69
C ASN A 82 4.39 16.75 -14.09
N VAL A 83 3.73 17.25 -15.14
CA VAL A 83 4.11 16.97 -16.53
C VAL A 83 4.71 18.23 -17.15
N SER A 84 5.90 18.11 -17.73
CA SER A 84 6.59 19.23 -18.38
C SER A 84 5.74 19.82 -19.51
N GLY A 85 5.61 21.15 -19.54
CA GLY A 85 4.78 21.85 -20.54
C GLY A 85 3.30 22.01 -20.16
N TYR A 86 2.84 21.44 -19.04
CA TYR A 86 1.49 21.64 -18.50
C TYR A 86 1.54 22.37 -17.16
N ILE A 87 0.64 23.35 -16.97
CA ILE A 87 0.51 24.10 -15.71
C ILE A 87 -0.21 23.27 -14.65
N ASN A 88 -1.14 22.40 -15.07
CA ASN A 88 -1.94 21.57 -14.19
C ASN A 88 -1.29 20.20 -13.97
N LYS A 89 -1.38 19.71 -12.74
CA LYS A 89 -1.00 18.33 -12.40
C LYS A 89 -1.97 17.35 -13.07
N ARG A 90 -1.43 16.22 -13.52
CA ARG A 90 -2.22 15.13 -14.08
C ARG A 90 -2.43 14.04 -13.05
N THR A 91 -3.65 13.52 -12.98
CA THR A 91 -3.94 12.38 -12.12
C THR A 91 -3.53 11.09 -12.83
N ILE A 92 -2.70 10.29 -12.19
CA ILE A 92 -2.35 8.94 -12.63
C ILE A 92 -2.97 7.97 -11.63
N VAL A 93 -3.67 6.96 -12.15
CA VAL A 93 -4.19 5.85 -11.35
C VAL A 93 -3.55 4.57 -11.85
N SER A 94 -2.98 3.77 -10.96
CA SER A 94 -2.33 2.52 -11.34
C SER A 94 -2.68 1.36 -10.42
N ALA A 95 -2.54 0.17 -11.00
CA ALA A 95 -2.74 -1.10 -10.31
C ALA A 95 -1.61 -2.05 -10.73
N ASP A 96 -0.92 -2.57 -9.72
CA ASP A 96 0.28 -3.37 -9.90
C ASP A 96 0.12 -4.77 -9.28
N ALA A 97 0.92 -5.71 -9.75
CA ALA A 97 1.21 -6.96 -9.07
C ALA A 97 2.72 -7.08 -8.90
N VAL A 98 3.18 -7.19 -7.65
CA VAL A 98 4.61 -7.20 -7.33
C VAL A 98 4.97 -8.37 -6.41
N LEU A 99 6.17 -8.91 -6.62
CA LEU A 99 6.82 -9.80 -5.68
C LEU A 99 7.71 -8.97 -4.76
N GLN A 100 7.62 -9.22 -3.46
CA GLN A 100 8.42 -8.56 -2.43
C GLN A 100 9.30 -9.60 -1.73
N LEU A 101 10.61 -9.45 -1.84
CA LEU A 101 11.58 -10.23 -1.08
C LEU A 101 11.97 -9.46 0.16
N GLN A 102 11.75 -10.04 1.34
CA GLN A 102 11.96 -9.40 2.63
C GLN A 102 12.88 -10.23 3.53
N TYR A 103 13.47 -9.57 4.53
CA TYR A 103 14.24 -10.23 5.57
C TYR A 103 13.55 -10.09 6.93
N TYR A 104 12.53 -10.91 7.17
CA TYR A 104 11.73 -10.87 8.39
C TYR A 104 12.38 -11.61 9.56
N ARG A 105 12.39 -10.98 10.73
CA ARG A 105 12.68 -11.59 12.04
C ARG A 105 11.75 -10.97 13.08
N GLU A 106 11.25 -11.77 14.00
CA GLU A 106 10.28 -11.31 15.03
C GLU A 106 10.80 -10.14 15.87
N ASP A 107 12.11 -10.10 16.14
CA ASP A 107 12.73 -9.04 16.94
C ASP A 107 12.99 -7.73 16.16
N PHE A 108 12.68 -7.69 14.86
CA PHE A 108 13.01 -6.55 14.00
C PHE A 108 11.87 -5.55 13.95
N TRP A 109 12.12 -4.33 14.44
CA TRP A 109 11.21 -3.19 14.32
C TRP A 109 11.06 -2.65 12.89
N VAL A 110 12.01 -2.96 12.02
CA VAL A 110 12.08 -2.50 10.62
C VAL A 110 12.51 -3.69 9.76
N VAL A 111 11.77 -3.97 8.68
CA VAL A 111 11.94 -5.17 7.87
C VAL A 111 12.31 -4.76 6.45
N PRO A 112 13.61 -4.79 6.09
CA PRO A 112 14.03 -4.37 4.77
C PRO A 112 13.47 -5.33 3.71
N TYR A 113 13.11 -4.76 2.57
CA TYR A 113 12.63 -5.51 1.42
C TYR A 113 13.03 -4.88 0.10
N ILE A 114 13.06 -5.71 -0.94
CA ILE A 114 13.13 -5.31 -2.33
C ILE A 114 11.88 -5.83 -3.04
N PHE A 115 11.44 -5.13 -4.08
CA PHE A 115 10.28 -5.59 -4.85
C PHE A 115 10.46 -5.32 -6.34
N GLY A 116 9.71 -6.08 -7.13
CA GLY A 116 9.63 -5.93 -8.58
C GLY A 116 8.36 -6.57 -9.12
N GLY A 117 7.83 -6.04 -10.22
CA GLY A 117 6.64 -6.59 -10.85
C GLY A 117 6.21 -5.87 -12.11
N GLY A 118 4.91 -5.96 -12.38
CA GLY A 118 4.28 -5.37 -13.55
C GLY A 118 2.91 -4.82 -13.20
N GLY A 119 2.49 -3.78 -13.90
CA GLY A 119 1.22 -3.14 -13.67
C GLY A 119 0.73 -2.34 -14.86
N ILE A 120 -0.43 -1.74 -14.66
CA ILE A 120 -1.05 -0.83 -15.61
C ILE A 120 -1.30 0.51 -14.92
N ALA A 121 -1.03 1.59 -15.64
CA ALA A 121 -1.35 2.94 -15.20
C ALA A 121 -2.19 3.65 -16.24
N SER A 122 -3.08 4.52 -15.78
CA SER A 122 -3.94 5.35 -16.60
C SER A 122 -3.74 6.81 -16.24
N GLU A 123 -3.41 7.63 -17.23
CA GLU A 123 -3.27 9.07 -17.07
C GLU A 123 -4.60 9.73 -17.48
N GLU A 124 -5.18 10.53 -16.57
CA GLU A 124 -6.48 11.19 -16.76
C GLU A 124 -7.64 10.24 -17.18
N PHE A 125 -7.51 8.93 -16.88
CA PHE A 125 -8.46 7.88 -17.25
C PHE A 125 -8.64 7.65 -18.76
N ASP A 126 -7.67 8.07 -19.58
CA ASP A 126 -7.77 8.00 -21.04
C ASP A 126 -6.78 6.98 -21.65
N VAL A 127 -5.49 7.09 -21.29
CA VAL A 127 -4.44 6.26 -21.91
C VAL A 127 -3.87 5.27 -20.90
N ASN A 128 -4.00 3.98 -21.20
CA ASN A 128 -3.39 2.90 -20.41
C ASN A 128 -1.96 2.63 -20.88
N ARG A 129 -1.02 2.64 -19.94
CA ARG A 129 0.39 2.27 -20.13
C ARG A 129 0.73 1.06 -19.27
N VAL A 130 1.69 0.26 -19.74
CA VAL A 130 2.29 -0.81 -18.94
C VAL A 130 3.46 -0.23 -18.15
N GLU A 131 3.55 -0.60 -16.87
CA GLU A 131 4.62 -0.16 -15.98
C GLU A 131 5.30 -1.34 -15.31
N PHE A 132 6.57 -1.15 -14.95
CA PHE A 132 7.39 -2.16 -14.28
C PHE A 132 7.88 -1.61 -12.95
N PRO A 133 7.02 -1.63 -11.91
CA PRO A 133 7.38 -1.11 -10.59
C PRO A 133 8.50 -1.97 -9.99
N MET A 134 9.52 -1.30 -9.48
CA MET A 134 10.60 -1.92 -8.72
C MET A 134 11.14 -0.94 -7.69
N GLY A 135 11.71 -1.46 -6.62
CA GLY A 135 12.27 -0.61 -5.58
C GLY A 135 12.72 -1.39 -4.36
N VAL A 136 13.11 -0.62 -3.34
CA VAL A 136 13.54 -1.12 -2.04
C VAL A 136 12.83 -0.31 -0.95
N GLY A 137 12.61 -0.91 0.21
CA GLY A 137 11.95 -0.29 1.34
C GLY A 137 12.29 -0.99 2.65
N ALA A 138 11.71 -0.53 3.75
CA ALA A 138 11.86 -1.12 5.07
C ALA A 138 10.63 -0.86 5.95
#